data_AF-A0A7C4IBW7-F1
#
_entry.id   AF-A0A7C4IBW7-F1
#
_cell.length_a   1.000
_cell.length_b   1.000
_cell.length_c   1.000
_cell.angle_alpha   90.00
_cell.angle_beta   90.00
_cell.angle_gamma   90.00
#
_symmetry.space_group_name_H-M   'P 1'
#
loop_
_entity.id
_entity.type
_entity.pdbx_description
1 polymer ?
#
loop_
_entity_poly.entity_id
_entity_poly.type
_entity_poly.pdbx_seq_one_letter_code
_entity_poly.pdbx_strand_id
1 'polypeptide(L)'
;MSDQQLREAVMAASRRPEVLAAVGRVYGDLQEAIDARRPVCVVSGRCCRFDEYGHRLYVTTMELAAFVAQLDGPGEAGDGRGCPFQVGRLCGVHAIRPFGCRVFFCDASAVDWQADVYEQFHARLKGLHEAMGVAYFYVEWRRALGAVLRVAANAGR
;
A
#
# COMPACT_ATOMS: atom_id res chain seq x y z
N MET A 1 16.30 -10.16 -3.74
CA MET A 1 16.26 -8.75 -3.32
C MET A 1 16.35 -8.69 -1.80
N SER A 2 17.35 -7.96 -1.30
CA SER A 2 17.53 -7.70 0.12
C SER A 2 16.71 -6.50 0.57
N ASP A 3 16.39 -6.42 1.86
CA ASP A 3 15.63 -5.29 2.41
C ASP A 3 16.38 -3.96 2.23
N GLN A 4 17.72 -3.99 2.19
CA GLN A 4 18.56 -2.85 1.85
C GLN A 4 18.32 -2.37 0.41
N GLN A 5 18.27 -3.28 -0.57
CA GLN A 5 18.00 -2.93 -1.98
C GLN A 5 16.60 -2.31 -2.15
N LEU A 6 15.60 -2.85 -1.46
CA LEU A 6 14.25 -2.27 -1.44
C LEU A 6 14.27 -0.86 -0.85
N ARG A 7 14.89 -0.69 0.32
CA ARG A 7 14.98 0.60 1.02
C ARG A 7 15.64 1.66 0.14
N GLU A 8 16.76 1.34 -0.50
CA GLU A 8 17.47 2.26 -1.40
C GLU A 8 16.59 2.70 -2.57
N ALA A 9 15.94 1.74 -3.24
CA ALA A 9 15.06 2.02 -4.38
C ALA A 9 13.86 2.89 -3.98
N VAL A 10 13.23 2.60 -2.84
CA VAL A 10 12.11 3.37 -2.30
C VAL A 10 12.53 4.80 -1.95
N MET A 11 13.64 4.96 -1.20
CA MET A 11 14.09 6.28 -0.78
C MET A 11 14.59 7.13 -1.95
N ALA A 12 15.16 6.52 -2.98
CA ALA A 12 15.51 7.22 -4.22
C ALA A 12 14.25 7.68 -4.97
N ALA A 13 13.26 6.82 -5.12
CA ALA A 13 12.01 7.12 -5.81
C ALA A 13 11.13 8.13 -5.05
N SER A 14 11.16 8.15 -3.71
CA SER A 14 10.34 9.06 -2.90
C SER A 14 10.75 10.53 -3.04
N ARG A 15 11.97 10.78 -3.53
CA ARG A 15 12.50 12.12 -3.82
C ARG A 15 12.20 12.60 -5.24
N ARG A 16 11.48 11.83 -6.05
CA ARG A 16 11.19 12.13 -7.47
C ARG A 16 9.75 12.61 -7.62
N PRO A 17 9.48 13.93 -7.77
CA PRO A 17 8.12 14.44 -7.86
C PRO A 17 7.29 13.84 -9.00
N GLU A 18 7.93 13.50 -10.12
CA GLU A 18 7.28 12.87 -11.27
C GLU A 18 6.78 11.45 -10.97
N VAL A 19 7.48 10.71 -10.10
CA VAL A 19 7.06 9.38 -9.60
C VAL A 19 5.84 9.54 -8.71
N LEU A 20 5.88 10.48 -7.76
CA LEU A 20 4.76 10.74 -6.84
C LEU A 20 3.50 11.16 -7.61
N ALA A 21 3.64 12.07 -8.56
CA ALA A 21 2.54 12.52 -9.41
C ALA A 21 1.97 11.39 -10.28
N ALA A 22 2.82 10.48 -10.79
CA ALA A 22 2.36 9.35 -11.58
C ALA A 22 1.55 8.34 -10.77
N VAL A 23 2.01 7.99 -9.56
CA VAL A 23 1.25 7.15 -8.63
C VAL A 23 -0.07 7.83 -8.26
N GLY A 24 -0.04 9.12 -7.96
CA GLY A 24 -1.24 9.91 -7.65
C GLY A 24 -2.28 9.88 -8.77
N ARG A 25 -1.88 10.01 -10.05
CA ARG A 25 -2.79 9.88 -11.19
C ARG A 25 -3.42 8.49 -11.28
N VAL A 26 -2.62 7.42 -11.12
CA VAL A 26 -3.15 6.06 -11.11
C VAL A 26 -4.17 5.88 -9.98
N TYR A 27 -3.90 6.42 -8.80
CA TYR A 27 -4.82 6.36 -7.66
C TYR A 27 -6.09 7.18 -7.87
N GLY A 28 -6.02 8.33 -8.55
CA GLY A 28 -7.19 9.12 -8.93
C GLY A 28 -8.10 8.33 -9.88
N ASP A 29 -7.56 7.85 -10.98
CA ASP A 29 -8.29 7.04 -11.97
C ASP A 29 -8.87 5.76 -11.35
N LEU A 30 -8.15 5.16 -10.39
CA LEU A 30 -8.64 4.03 -9.63
C LEU A 30 -9.83 4.39 -8.74
N GLN A 31 -9.76 5.53 -8.06
CA GLN A 31 -10.83 5.98 -7.18
C GLN A 31 -12.12 6.20 -7.99
N GLU A 32 -12.02 6.80 -9.18
CA GLU A 32 -13.16 6.94 -10.09
C GLU A 32 -13.76 5.58 -10.49
N ALA A 33 -12.91 4.59 -10.81
CA ALA A 33 -13.36 3.24 -11.13
C ALA A 33 -14.04 2.53 -9.95
N ILE A 34 -13.55 2.74 -8.73
CA ILE A 34 -14.16 2.23 -7.49
C ILE A 34 -15.50 2.91 -7.23
N ASP A 35 -15.56 4.25 -7.34
CA ASP A 35 -16.74 5.04 -7.03
C ASP A 35 -17.91 4.70 -7.97
N ALA A 36 -17.61 4.44 -9.25
CA ALA A 36 -18.59 3.98 -10.23
C ALA A 36 -19.30 2.67 -9.83
N ARG A 37 -18.67 1.85 -8.99
CA ARG A 37 -19.18 0.56 -8.50
C ARG A 37 -19.87 0.66 -7.15
N ARG A 38 -19.71 1.79 -6.45
CA ARG A 38 -20.35 2.11 -5.16
C ARG A 38 -20.20 1.01 -4.09
N PRO A 39 -19.00 0.47 -3.84
CA PRO A 39 -18.84 -0.56 -2.82
C PRO A 39 -19.09 -0.02 -1.41
N VAL A 40 -19.56 -0.90 -0.52
CA VAL A 40 -19.91 -0.52 0.85
C VAL A 40 -18.75 -0.83 1.81
N CYS A 41 -18.19 0.21 2.42
CA CYS A 41 -17.32 0.05 3.59
C CYS A 41 -18.15 0.12 4.87
N VAL A 42 -18.27 -1.00 5.59
CA VAL A 42 -18.98 -1.07 6.89
C VAL A 42 -18.09 -0.73 8.09
N VAL A 43 -16.91 -0.16 7.85
CA VAL A 43 -15.94 0.21 8.91
C VAL A 43 -15.67 -0.95 9.87
N SER A 44 -15.52 -2.16 9.32
CA SER A 44 -15.30 -3.36 10.13
C SER A 44 -13.87 -3.46 10.66
N GLY A 45 -12.90 -2.78 10.03
CA GLY A 45 -11.48 -2.90 10.31
C GLY A 45 -10.84 -4.23 9.86
N ARG A 46 -11.62 -5.16 9.29
CA ARG A 46 -11.14 -6.49 8.86
C ARG A 46 -10.03 -6.39 7.81
N CYS A 47 -10.13 -5.41 6.92
CA CYS A 47 -9.12 -5.16 5.88
C CYS A 47 -7.69 -4.93 6.43
N CYS A 48 -7.52 -4.47 7.67
CA CYS A 48 -6.20 -4.24 8.28
C CYS A 48 -5.73 -5.39 9.18
N ARG A 49 -6.60 -6.34 9.52
CA ARG A 49 -6.35 -7.45 10.44
C ARG A 49 -5.86 -8.68 9.67
N PHE A 50 -4.64 -8.60 9.17
CA PHE A 50 -4.12 -9.54 8.17
C PHE A 50 -4.09 -11.00 8.64
N ASP A 51 -3.47 -11.31 9.78
CA ASP A 51 -3.40 -12.69 10.26
C ASP A 51 -4.79 -13.23 10.66
N GLU A 52 -5.65 -12.39 11.24
CA GLU A 52 -6.99 -12.78 11.69
C GLU A 52 -7.88 -13.21 10.51
N TYR A 53 -7.76 -12.55 9.35
CA TYR A 53 -8.60 -12.82 8.17
C TYR A 53 -7.82 -13.39 6.97
N GLY A 54 -6.56 -13.78 7.16
CA GLY A 54 -5.71 -14.35 6.11
C GLY A 54 -5.41 -13.41 4.94
N HIS A 55 -5.48 -12.09 5.14
CA HIS A 55 -5.23 -11.12 4.09
C HIS A 55 -3.73 -10.95 3.82
N ARG A 56 -3.36 -10.81 2.55
CA ARG A 56 -2.00 -10.46 2.14
C ARG A 56 -2.06 -9.26 1.22
N LEU A 57 -1.53 -8.14 1.69
CA LEU A 57 -1.38 -6.94 0.89
C LEU A 57 0.03 -6.92 0.30
N TYR A 58 0.14 -6.53 -0.96
CA TYR A 58 1.41 -6.30 -1.62
C TYR A 58 1.49 -4.88 -2.15
N VAL A 59 2.71 -4.36 -2.24
CA VAL A 59 3.00 -2.99 -2.66
C VAL A 59 4.19 -2.99 -3.62
N THR A 60 4.15 -2.10 -4.62
CA THR A 60 5.28 -1.87 -5.51
C THR A 60 6.25 -0.81 -4.96
N THR A 61 7.46 -0.73 -5.50
CA THR A 61 8.47 0.27 -5.11
C THR A 61 7.93 1.70 -5.21
N MET A 62 7.28 2.08 -6.33
CA MET A 62 6.76 3.43 -6.53
C MET A 62 5.61 3.76 -5.57
N GLU A 63 4.73 2.81 -5.28
CA GLU A 63 3.67 3.01 -4.30
C GLU A 63 4.22 3.20 -2.89
N LEU A 64 5.20 2.40 -2.49
CA LEU A 64 5.85 2.52 -1.19
C LEU A 64 6.64 3.82 -1.08
N ALA A 65 7.27 4.27 -2.16
CA ALA A 65 7.91 5.58 -2.24
C ALA A 65 6.91 6.72 -2.06
N ALA A 66 5.74 6.64 -2.71
CA ALA A 66 4.67 7.61 -2.55
C ALA A 66 4.09 7.62 -1.13
N PHE A 67 3.97 6.44 -0.51
CA PHE A 67 3.56 6.31 0.89
C PHE A 67 4.56 6.98 1.83
N VAL A 68 5.86 6.65 1.72
CA VAL A 68 6.91 7.21 2.58
C VAL A 68 7.04 8.73 2.42
N ALA A 69 6.90 9.25 1.20
CA ALA A 69 6.98 10.68 0.93
C ALA A 69 5.85 11.51 1.60
N GLN A 70 4.72 10.89 1.92
CA GLN A 70 3.54 11.55 2.49
C GLN A 70 3.25 11.11 3.92
N LEU A 71 4.08 10.25 4.51
CA LEU A 71 3.89 9.79 5.87
C LEU A 71 4.34 10.87 6.86
N ASP A 72 3.42 11.31 7.71
CA ASP A 72 3.74 12.25 8.78
C ASP A 72 4.47 11.55 9.93
N GLY A 73 5.69 12.01 10.22
CA GLY A 73 6.49 11.54 11.36
C GLY A 73 7.12 10.14 11.20
N PRO A 74 7.84 9.66 12.23
CA PRO A 74 8.45 8.34 12.19
C PRO A 74 7.36 7.25 12.31
N GLY A 75 7.11 6.53 11.22
CA GLY A 75 6.27 5.33 11.26
C GLY A 75 6.98 4.15 11.93
N GLU A 76 6.19 3.25 12.52
CA GLU A 76 6.65 1.98 13.08
C GLU A 76 6.13 0.80 12.25
N ALA A 77 6.97 -0.21 12.03
CA ALA A 77 6.62 -1.39 11.22
C ALA A 77 5.55 -2.31 11.85
N GLY A 78 5.20 -2.11 13.11
CA GLY A 78 4.24 -2.94 13.85
C GLY A 78 4.84 -4.25 14.37
N ASP A 79 3.99 -5.06 14.98
CA ASP A 79 4.31 -6.37 15.56
C ASP A 79 4.32 -7.52 14.53
N GLY A 80 4.09 -7.18 13.25
CA GLY A 80 4.03 -8.14 12.17
C GLY A 80 2.74 -8.96 12.07
N ARG A 81 1.68 -8.70 12.85
CA ARG A 81 0.39 -9.45 12.79
C ARG A 81 -0.69 -8.81 11.91
N GLY A 82 -0.68 -7.48 11.83
CA GLY A 82 -1.63 -6.69 11.05
C GLY A 82 -0.99 -5.44 10.49
N CYS A 83 -1.82 -4.52 9.99
CA CYS A 83 -1.35 -3.21 9.57
C CYS A 83 -1.07 -2.32 10.80
N PRO A 84 0.15 -1.78 10.98
CA PRO A 84 0.48 -0.93 12.15
C PRO A 84 -0.29 0.38 12.19
N PHE A 85 -0.90 0.78 11.08
CA PHE A 85 -1.67 2.02 10.96
C PHE A 85 -3.16 1.85 11.31
N GLN A 86 -3.57 0.69 11.81
CA GLN A 86 -4.94 0.49 12.27
C GLN A 86 -5.17 1.19 13.62
N VAL A 87 -6.13 2.13 13.65
CA VAL A 87 -6.59 2.80 14.87
C VAL A 87 -8.01 2.35 15.15
N GLY A 88 -8.17 1.39 16.07
CA GLY A 88 -9.45 0.75 16.33
C GLY A 88 -9.99 0.03 15.09
N ARG A 89 -11.06 0.57 14.48
CA ARG A 89 -11.65 0.04 13.22
C ARG A 89 -11.30 0.88 11.98
N LEU A 90 -10.53 1.95 12.16
CA LEU A 90 -10.20 2.92 11.12
C LEU A 90 -8.76 2.73 10.64
N CYS A 91 -8.51 3.14 9.40
CA CYS A 91 -7.16 3.24 8.84
C CYS A 91 -6.61 4.64 9.12
N GLY A 92 -5.57 4.76 9.94
CA GLY A 92 -4.92 6.04 10.28
C GLY A 92 -4.19 6.69 9.10
N VAL A 93 -3.86 5.92 8.07
CA VAL A 93 -3.19 6.40 6.84
C VAL A 93 -4.10 6.30 5.61
N HIS A 94 -5.42 6.42 5.81
CA HIS A 94 -6.40 6.21 4.75
C HIS A 94 -6.08 7.01 3.48
N ALA A 95 -5.70 8.29 3.60
CA ALA A 95 -5.41 9.16 2.46
C ALA A 95 -4.24 8.66 1.59
N ILE A 96 -3.21 8.09 2.21
CA ILE A 96 -1.95 7.71 1.55
C ILE A 96 -1.81 6.20 1.31
N ARG A 97 -2.86 5.41 1.62
CA ARG A 97 -2.83 3.94 1.56
C ARG A 97 -2.44 3.40 0.16
N PRO A 98 -1.74 2.25 0.07
CA PRO A 98 -1.35 1.63 -1.19
C PRO A 98 -2.53 1.18 -2.07
N PHE A 99 -2.25 0.83 -3.33
CA PHE A 99 -3.20 0.32 -4.32
C PHE A 99 -4.08 -0.80 -3.77
N GLY A 100 -3.48 -1.87 -3.25
CA GLY A 100 -4.25 -3.04 -2.80
C GLY A 100 -5.20 -2.71 -1.63
N CYS A 101 -4.86 -1.72 -0.78
CA CYS A 101 -5.74 -1.23 0.28
C CYS A 101 -6.90 -0.39 -0.25
N ARG A 102 -6.78 0.18 -1.46
CA ARG A 102 -7.85 0.96 -2.10
C ARG A 102 -8.85 0.04 -2.77
N VAL A 103 -8.37 -1.00 -3.43
CA VAL A 103 -9.20 -1.98 -4.16
C VAL A 103 -9.90 -2.94 -3.20
N PHE A 104 -9.32 -3.24 -2.05
CA PHE A 104 -9.90 -4.21 -1.12
C PHE A 104 -11.11 -3.68 -0.35
N PHE A 105 -12.24 -4.38 -0.48
CA PHE A 105 -13.46 -4.20 0.30
C PHE A 105 -13.85 -5.52 0.99
N CYS A 106 -14.30 -5.43 2.24
CA CYS A 106 -14.76 -6.58 3.03
C CYS A 106 -16.16 -7.09 2.62
N ASP A 107 -16.78 -6.43 1.64
CA ASP A 107 -18.09 -6.77 1.11
C ASP A 107 -17.94 -7.86 0.04
N ALA A 108 -18.74 -8.92 0.14
CA ALA A 108 -18.73 -10.02 -0.82
C ALA A 108 -19.16 -9.59 -2.22
N SER A 109 -19.98 -8.53 -2.34
CA SER A 109 -20.39 -7.98 -3.64
C SER A 109 -19.22 -7.39 -4.45
N ALA A 110 -18.08 -7.16 -3.79
CA ALA A 110 -16.92 -6.57 -4.42
C ALA A 110 -16.00 -7.59 -5.13
N VAL A 111 -16.18 -8.89 -4.87
CA VAL A 111 -15.30 -9.95 -5.39
C VAL A 111 -15.30 -9.98 -6.93
N ASP A 112 -16.47 -9.78 -7.55
CA ASP A 112 -16.65 -9.97 -9.00
C ASP A 112 -15.86 -8.96 -9.86
N TRP A 113 -15.60 -7.75 -9.35
CA TRP A 113 -14.92 -6.70 -10.12
C TRP A 113 -13.55 -6.33 -9.58
N GLN A 114 -13.25 -6.68 -8.34
CA GLN A 114 -11.97 -6.34 -7.71
C GLN A 114 -10.80 -6.92 -8.50
N ALA A 115 -10.93 -8.15 -9.02
CA ALA A 115 -9.88 -8.80 -9.80
C ALA A 115 -9.57 -8.01 -11.09
N ASP A 116 -10.58 -7.65 -11.88
CA ASP A 116 -10.40 -6.92 -13.13
C ASP A 116 -9.77 -5.54 -12.91
N VAL A 117 -10.28 -4.79 -11.92
CA VAL A 117 -9.71 -3.49 -11.53
C VAL A 117 -8.29 -3.66 -11.00
N TYR A 118 -8.04 -4.75 -10.26
CA TYR A 118 -6.72 -5.06 -9.76
C TYR A 118 -5.73 -5.24 -10.91
N GLU A 119 -6.04 -6.13 -11.86
CA GLU A 119 -5.17 -6.46 -12.98
C GLU A 119 -4.88 -5.24 -13.87
N GLN A 120 -5.93 -4.48 -14.23
CA GLN A 120 -5.80 -3.30 -15.08
C GLN A 120 -4.84 -2.26 -14.49
N PHE A 121 -5.07 -1.87 -13.23
CA PHE A 121 -4.31 -0.80 -12.61
C PHE A 121 -2.94 -1.25 -12.11
N HIS A 122 -2.80 -2.51 -11.69
CA HIS A 122 -1.50 -3.08 -11.35
C HIS A 122 -0.58 -3.17 -12.59
N ALA A 123 -1.11 -3.54 -13.76
CA ALA A 123 -0.35 -3.54 -15.01
C ALA A 123 0.17 -2.13 -15.35
N ARG A 124 -0.65 -1.10 -15.14
CA ARG A 124 -0.26 0.30 -15.32
C ARG A 124 0.83 0.74 -14.34
N LEU A 125 0.72 0.39 -13.05
CA LEU A 125 1.78 0.65 -12.07
C LEU A 125 3.10 -0.02 -12.46
N LYS A 126 3.04 -1.27 -12.91
CA LYS A 126 4.22 -2.00 -13.40
C LYS A 126 4.85 -1.31 -14.62
N GLY A 127 4.06 -0.89 -15.60
CA GLY A 127 4.56 -0.18 -16.78
C GLY A 127 5.21 1.17 -16.44
N LEU A 128 4.72 1.88 -15.42
CA LEU A 128 5.34 3.12 -14.95
C LEU A 128 6.74 2.92 -14.36
N HIS A 129 7.01 1.77 -13.72
CA HIS A 129 8.35 1.48 -13.21
C HIS A 129 9.36 1.40 -14.36
N GLU A 130 9.01 0.70 -15.43
CA GLU A 130 9.82 0.60 -16.64
C GLU A 130 10.02 1.98 -17.29
N ALA A 131 8.93 2.70 -17.53
CA ALA A 131 8.97 4.01 -18.19
C ALA A 131 9.79 5.07 -17.43
N MET A 132 9.85 4.98 -16.10
CA MET A 132 10.52 5.95 -15.24
C MET A 132 11.87 5.47 -14.69
N GLY A 133 12.33 4.28 -15.09
CA GLY A 133 13.58 3.70 -14.60
C GLY A 133 13.59 3.47 -13.09
N VAL A 134 12.45 3.10 -12.50
CA VAL A 134 12.36 2.75 -11.08
C VAL A 134 12.40 1.23 -10.95
N ALA A 135 13.29 0.69 -10.10
CA ALA A 135 13.38 -0.75 -9.87
C ALA A 135 12.03 -1.31 -9.39
N TYR A 136 11.49 -2.29 -10.10
CA TYR A 136 10.23 -2.94 -9.76
C TYR A 136 10.46 -4.05 -8.73
N PHE A 137 10.06 -3.79 -7.49
CA PHE A 137 9.85 -4.79 -6.47
C PHE A 137 8.38 -4.88 -6.15
N TYR A 138 7.90 -6.07 -5.86
CA TYR A 138 6.52 -6.34 -5.46
C TYR A 138 6.55 -7.17 -4.18
N VAL A 139 6.26 -6.53 -3.06
CA VAL A 139 6.62 -7.02 -1.72
C VAL A 139 5.40 -7.00 -0.82
N GLU A 140 5.26 -8.01 0.03
CA GLU A 140 4.21 -8.04 1.04
C GLU A 140 4.35 -6.83 1.99
N TRP A 141 3.24 -6.19 2.33
CA TRP A 141 3.17 -4.90 3.00
C TRP A 141 3.93 -4.85 4.32
N ARG A 142 3.74 -5.83 5.22
CA ARG A 142 4.41 -5.84 6.52
C ARG A 142 5.91 -5.97 6.36
N ARG A 143 6.38 -6.83 5.45
CA ARG A 143 7.81 -6.92 5.10
C ARG A 143 8.33 -5.60 4.55
N ALA A 144 7.59 -4.98 3.64
CA ALA A 144 7.98 -3.74 2.99
C ALA A 144 8.11 -2.59 4.01
N LEU A 145 7.16 -2.50 4.96
CA LEU A 145 7.22 -1.58 6.09
C LEU A 145 8.45 -1.82 6.98
N GLY A 146 8.77 -3.07 7.29
CA GLY A 146 9.97 -3.43 8.04
C GLY A 146 11.27 -2.96 7.40
N ALA A 147 11.33 -2.90 6.07
CA ALA A 147 12.50 -2.42 5.34
C ALA A 147 12.66 -0.89 5.36
N VAL A 148 11.55 -0.12 5.37
CA VAL A 148 11.57 1.33 5.16
C VAL A 148 11.26 2.16 6.40
N LEU A 149 10.54 1.60 7.37
CA LEU A 149 10.20 2.26 8.62
C LEU A 149 11.19 1.92 9.73
N ARG A 150 11.04 2.59 10.87
CA ARG A 150 11.77 2.22 12.08
C ARG A 150 11.12 0.96 12.65
N VAL A 151 11.94 0.01 13.07
CA VAL A 151 11.48 -1.09 13.91
C VAL A 151 11.30 -0.50 15.32
N ALA A 152 10.13 -0.71 15.92
CA ALA A 152 9.92 -0.35 17.32
C ALA A 152 10.99 -1.08 18.16
N ALA A 153 11.77 -0.35 18.94
CA ALA A 153 12.67 -0.98 19.89
C ALA A 153 11.78 -1.83 20.82
N ASN A 154 12.06 -3.13 20.94
CA ASN A 154 11.35 -3.99 21.88
C ASN A 154 11.36 -3.31 23.25
N ALA A 155 10.20 -2.81 23.71
CA ALA A 155 10.03 -2.46 25.10
C ALA A 155 10.24 -3.76 25.88
N GLY A 156 11.40 -3.86 26.51
CA GLY A 156 11.83 -5.03 27.24
C GLY A 156 10.76 -5.49 28.21
N ARG A 157 10.57 -6.81 28.25
CA ARG A 157 9.91 -7.51 29.34
C ARG A 157 10.50 -7.13 30.70
#